data_AF-A0A369AYW1-F1
#
_entry.id   AF-A0A369AYW1-F1
#
_cell.length_a   1.000
_cell.length_b   1.000
_cell.length_c   1.000
_cell.angle_alpha   90.00
_cell.angle_beta   90.00
_cell.angle_gamma   90.00
#
_symmetry.space_group_name_H-M   'P 1'
#
loop_
_entity.id
_entity.type
_entity.pdbx_description
1 polymer ?
#
loop_
_entity_poly.entity_id
_entity_poly.type
_entity_poly.pdbx_seq_one_letter_code
_entity_poly.pdbx_strand_id
1 'polypeptide(L)'
;MTPKKILLVGPRNSGKTTVAHSIEEVDKPIRKKANIVYGKKTIDTPSTYLESPWMRQHIISLQQNAYVACFLFPLAEQKKSYPPGFTHVFRIPVMALVTYPNDELINEAIQQEVLKKLTYVGQFEDIIFLNIENQDELKQIQHYLLRKEVRK
;
A
#
# COMPACT_ATOMS: atom_id res chain seq x y z
N MET A 1 10.36 12.26 20.09
CA MET A 1 9.22 11.85 19.25
C MET A 1 9.59 10.56 18.53
N THR A 2 8.67 9.62 18.36
CA THR A 2 8.92 8.39 17.59
C THR A 2 8.95 8.71 16.08
N PRO A 3 9.88 8.12 15.30
CA PRO A 3 9.93 8.35 13.86
C PRO A 3 8.64 7.84 13.19
N LYS A 4 8.10 8.67 12.29
CA LYS A 4 6.92 8.34 11.50
C LYS A 4 7.28 7.25 10.49
N LYS A 5 6.29 6.45 10.10
CA LYS A 5 6.48 5.23 9.29
C LYS A 5 5.73 5.28 7.97
N ILE A 6 5.93 4.27 7.14
CA ILE A 6 5.14 4.00 5.94
C ILE A 6 3.92 3.17 6.33
N LEU A 7 2.72 3.71 6.16
CA LEU A 7 1.47 2.97 6.41
C LEU A 7 1.11 2.13 5.18
N LEU A 8 0.98 0.82 5.34
CA LEU A 8 0.60 -0.10 4.27
C LEU A 8 -0.86 -0.50 4.40
N VAL A 9 -1.66 -0.21 3.37
CA VAL A 9 -3.09 -0.47 3.32
C VAL A 9 -3.39 -1.31 2.09
N GLY A 10 -4.23 -2.33 2.25
CA GLY A 10 -4.73 -3.07 1.10
C GLY A 10 -5.40 -4.39 1.44
N PRO A 11 -6.04 -5.00 0.44
CA PRO A 11 -6.82 -6.21 0.60
C PRO A 11 -5.92 -7.44 0.79
N ARG A 12 -6.54 -8.60 0.97
CA ARG A 12 -5.78 -9.85 1.08
C ARG A 12 -4.99 -10.10 -0.22
N ASN A 13 -3.78 -10.64 -0.09
CA ASN A 13 -2.88 -10.95 -1.21
C ASN A 13 -2.46 -9.73 -2.05
N SER A 14 -2.52 -8.52 -1.49
CA SER A 14 -2.11 -7.30 -2.17
C SER A 14 -0.59 -7.06 -2.26
N GLY A 15 0.25 -8.02 -1.84
CA GLY A 15 1.69 -7.80 -1.73
C GLY A 15 2.16 -6.96 -0.53
N LYS A 16 1.26 -6.57 0.40
CA LYS A 16 1.61 -5.75 1.59
C LYS A 16 2.81 -6.29 2.36
N THR A 17 2.78 -7.58 2.68
CA THR A 17 3.84 -8.19 3.48
C THR A 17 5.16 -8.26 2.70
N THR A 18 5.13 -8.51 1.40
CA THR A 18 6.33 -8.47 0.55
C THR A 18 6.94 -7.07 0.52
N VAL A 19 6.14 -6.03 0.30
CA VAL A 19 6.59 -4.63 0.34
C VAL A 19 7.11 -4.27 1.73
N ALA A 20 6.43 -4.70 2.79
CA ALA A 20 6.88 -4.48 4.17
C ALA A 20 8.25 -5.12 4.41
N HIS A 21 8.44 -6.37 4.00
CA HIS A 21 9.70 -7.10 4.18
C HIS A 21 10.85 -6.45 3.42
N SER A 22 10.60 -6.03 2.17
CA SER A 22 11.57 -5.27 1.39
C SER A 22 11.99 -3.98 2.11
N ILE A 23 11.03 -3.18 2.58
CA ILE A 23 11.32 -1.92 3.27
C ILE A 23 12.08 -2.14 4.59
N GLU A 24 11.64 -3.13 5.37
CA GLU A 24 12.21 -3.47 6.69
C GLU A 24 13.56 -4.17 6.58
N GLU A 25 13.96 -4.63 5.39
CA GLU A 25 15.15 -5.46 5.16
C GLU A 25 15.10 -6.76 6.00
N VAL A 26 13.92 -7.39 6.04
CA VAL A 26 13.66 -8.58 6.84
C VAL A 26 13.27 -9.75 5.96
N ASP A 27 14.09 -10.79 5.97
CA ASP A 27 13.85 -12.04 5.22
C ASP A 27 13.16 -13.09 6.11
N LYS A 28 11.93 -12.78 6.54
CA LYS A 28 11.13 -13.68 7.40
C LYS A 28 9.94 -14.27 6.64
N PRO A 29 9.46 -15.46 7.03
CA PRO A 29 8.27 -16.05 6.42
C PRO A 29 7.04 -15.15 6.58
N ILE A 30 6.26 -15.02 5.51
CA ILE A 30 4.98 -14.31 5.50
C ILE A 30 4.00 -15.05 6.42
N ARG A 31 3.65 -14.45 7.57
CA ARG A 31 2.57 -14.94 8.44
C ARG A 31 1.36 -14.05 8.32
N LYS A 32 0.17 -14.66 8.27
CA LYS A 32 -1.11 -13.94 8.33
C LYS A 32 -1.20 -13.20 9.67
N LYS A 33 -1.44 -11.89 9.61
CA LYS A 33 -1.54 -11.02 10.78
C LYS A 33 -3.00 -10.76 11.12
N ALA A 34 -3.38 -10.97 12.39
CA ALA A 34 -4.71 -10.63 12.91
C ALA A 34 -4.79 -9.18 13.43
N ASN A 35 -3.63 -8.58 13.75
CA ASN A 35 -3.50 -7.26 14.35
C ASN A 35 -2.57 -6.36 13.52
N ILE A 36 -2.66 -5.06 13.74
CA ILE A 36 -1.71 -4.07 13.18
C ILE A 36 -0.30 -4.43 13.65
N VAL A 37 0.65 -4.45 12.71
CA VAL A 37 2.07 -4.73 13.01
C VAL A 37 2.90 -3.49 12.77
N TYR A 38 3.55 -3.02 13.84
CA TYR A 38 4.50 -1.92 13.79
C TYR A 38 5.91 -2.50 13.57
N GLY A 39 6.47 -2.26 12.39
CA GLY A 39 7.87 -2.49 12.07
C GLY A 39 8.75 -1.30 12.47
N LYS A 40 10.04 -1.34 12.08
CA LYS A 40 10.94 -0.19 12.30
C LYS A 40 10.56 0.96 11.38
N LYS A 41 10.20 0.66 10.12
CA LYS A 41 9.94 1.62 9.05
C LYS A 41 8.47 1.61 8.57
N THR A 42 7.70 0.56 8.88
CA THR A 42 6.36 0.32 8.34
C THR A 42 5.29 0.13 9.41
N ILE A 43 4.05 0.42 9.06
CA ILE A 43 2.84 0.04 9.79
C ILE A 43 2.01 -0.83 8.85
N ASP A 44 1.99 -2.14 9.09
CA ASP A 44 1.27 -3.11 8.26
C ASP A 44 -0.13 -3.35 8.83
N THR A 45 -1.16 -3.02 8.03
CA THR A 45 -2.56 -3.18 8.43
C THR A 45 -3.13 -4.52 7.97
N PRO A 46 -3.91 -5.23 8.82
CA PRO A 46 -4.60 -6.44 8.38
C PRO A 46 -5.63 -6.11 7.31
N SER A 47 -5.76 -6.96 6.28
CA SER A 47 -6.72 -6.73 5.20
C SER A 47 -8.18 -6.64 5.68
N THR A 48 -8.51 -7.33 6.78
CA THR A 48 -9.83 -7.30 7.41
C THR A 48 -10.23 -5.92 7.93
N TYR A 49 -9.27 -5.05 8.24
CA TYR A 49 -9.55 -3.68 8.66
C TYR A 49 -10.11 -2.83 7.52
N LEU A 50 -9.68 -3.13 6.28
CA LEU A 50 -10.17 -2.46 5.09
C LEU A 50 -11.57 -2.97 4.70
N GLU A 51 -11.79 -4.28 4.85
CA GLU A 51 -13.06 -4.93 4.53
C GLU A 51 -14.21 -4.49 5.46
N SER A 52 -13.93 -4.26 6.75
CA SER A 52 -14.94 -3.89 7.74
C SER A 52 -15.12 -2.37 7.90
N PRO A 53 -16.32 -1.79 7.65
CA PRO A 53 -16.56 -0.35 7.80
C PRO A 53 -16.16 0.22 9.16
N TRP A 54 -16.47 -0.50 10.24
CA TRP A 54 -16.13 -0.11 11.61
C TRP A 54 -14.63 -0.12 11.90
N MET A 55 -13.85 -0.87 11.14
CA MET A 55 -12.40 -0.99 11.36
C MET A 55 -11.59 0.00 10.52
N ARG A 56 -12.16 0.54 9.44
CA ARG A 56 -11.50 1.54 8.58
C ARG A 56 -11.07 2.79 9.36
N GLN A 57 -11.82 3.18 10.38
CA GLN A 57 -11.45 4.30 11.27
C GLN A 57 -10.09 4.06 11.96
N HIS A 58 -9.75 2.81 12.27
CA HIS A 58 -8.45 2.48 12.83
C HIS A 58 -7.34 2.69 11.79
N ILE A 59 -7.54 2.30 10.53
CA ILE A 59 -6.60 2.61 9.44
C ILE A 59 -6.38 4.13 9.33
N ILE A 60 -7.48 4.91 9.33
CA ILE A 60 -7.40 6.37 9.24
C ILE A 60 -6.61 6.94 10.42
N SER A 61 -6.82 6.43 11.64
CA SER A 61 -6.10 6.90 12.84
C SER A 61 -4.58 6.67 12.77
N LEU A 62 -4.12 5.61 12.07
CA LEU A 62 -2.70 5.29 11.93
C LEU A 62 -1.89 6.36 11.19
N GLN A 63 -2.56 7.23 10.40
CA GLN A 63 -1.90 8.33 9.69
C GLN A 63 -1.11 9.27 10.62
N GLN A 64 -1.50 9.39 11.89
CA GLN A 64 -0.79 10.22 12.87
C GLN A 64 0.66 9.75 13.07
N ASN A 65 0.89 8.44 12.94
CA ASN A 65 2.19 7.79 13.10
C ASN A 65 2.88 7.51 11.76
N ALA A 66 2.33 8.02 10.65
CA ALA A 66 2.84 7.77 9.31
C ALA A 66 3.22 9.08 8.60
N TYR A 67 4.23 9.01 7.72
CA TYR A 67 4.58 10.13 6.86
C TYR A 67 4.04 9.98 5.43
N VAL A 68 3.74 8.75 5.01
CA VAL A 68 3.11 8.40 3.74
C VAL A 68 2.25 7.16 3.95
N ALA A 69 1.13 7.07 3.23
CA ALA A 69 0.33 5.85 3.13
C ALA A 69 0.46 5.25 1.73
N CYS A 70 0.78 3.96 1.65
CA CYS A 70 0.81 3.20 0.41
C CYS A 70 -0.41 2.29 0.37
N PHE A 71 -1.25 2.50 -0.62
CA PHE A 71 -2.45 1.72 -0.88
C PHE A 71 -2.12 0.74 -1.99
N LEU A 72 -2.20 -0.55 -1.68
CA LEU A 72 -1.82 -1.61 -2.61
C LEU A 72 -3.05 -2.12 -3.35
N PHE A 73 -2.96 -2.17 -4.68
CA PHE A 73 -4.00 -2.58 -5.60
C PHE A 73 -3.52 -3.79 -6.40
N PRO A 74 -3.77 -5.01 -5.95
CA PRO A 74 -3.39 -6.19 -6.71
C PRO A 74 -4.19 -6.28 -8.00
N LEU A 75 -3.51 -6.47 -9.12
CA LEU A 75 -4.16 -6.53 -10.43
C LEU A 75 -5.16 -7.68 -10.54
N ALA A 76 -4.88 -8.79 -9.84
CA ALA A 76 -5.76 -9.95 -9.75
C ALA A 76 -7.06 -9.69 -8.96
N GLU A 77 -7.20 -8.54 -8.29
CA GLU A 77 -8.39 -8.25 -7.50
C GLU A 77 -9.57 -7.76 -8.35
N GLN A 78 -10.67 -8.50 -8.20
CA GLN A 78 -11.93 -8.22 -8.87
C GLN A 78 -12.93 -7.49 -7.98
N LYS A 79 -12.70 -7.46 -6.65
CA LYS A 79 -13.62 -6.89 -5.67
C LYS A 79 -13.31 -5.42 -5.40
N LYS A 80 -14.34 -4.62 -5.13
CA LYS A 80 -14.20 -3.25 -4.61
C LYS A 80 -13.86 -3.29 -3.12
N SER A 81 -12.58 -3.37 -2.79
CA SER A 81 -12.13 -3.44 -1.40
C SER A 81 -12.04 -2.08 -0.71
N TYR A 82 -11.88 -1.01 -1.48
CA TYR A 82 -11.74 0.35 -0.97
C TYR A 82 -13.07 1.13 -1.07
N PRO A 83 -13.43 1.91 -0.03
CA PRO A 83 -14.56 2.84 -0.10
C PRO A 83 -14.35 3.94 -1.16
N PRO A 84 -15.43 4.52 -1.70
CA PRO A 84 -15.33 5.68 -2.56
C PRO A 84 -14.71 6.87 -1.80
N GLY A 85 -13.78 7.58 -2.44
CA GLY A 85 -13.13 8.76 -1.85
C GLY A 85 -12.32 8.49 -0.58
N PHE A 86 -11.96 7.23 -0.31
CA PHE A 86 -11.26 6.84 0.92
C PHE A 86 -9.90 7.52 1.10
N THR A 87 -9.21 7.97 0.06
CA THR A 87 -7.95 8.71 0.25
C THR A 87 -8.16 10.13 0.76
N HIS A 88 -9.32 10.74 0.56
CA HIS A 88 -9.58 12.14 0.94
C HIS A 88 -9.58 12.38 2.46
N VAL A 89 -9.74 11.33 3.27
CA VAL A 89 -9.67 11.45 4.74
C VAL A 89 -8.24 11.40 5.29
N PHE A 90 -7.24 11.16 4.43
CA PHE A 90 -5.84 11.13 4.81
C PHE A 90 -5.23 12.52 4.62
N ARG A 91 -4.55 13.03 5.65
CA ARG A 91 -3.84 14.32 5.69
C ARG A 91 -2.34 14.15 5.49
N ILE A 92 -1.95 13.02 4.93
CA ILE A 92 -0.57 12.67 4.56
C ILE A 92 -0.57 12.25 3.09
N PRO A 93 0.56 12.35 2.39
CA PRO A 93 0.75 11.73 1.08
C PRO A 93 0.18 10.32 0.99
N VAL A 94 -0.64 10.07 -0.04
CA VAL A 94 -1.19 8.75 -0.34
C VAL A 94 -0.72 8.32 -1.73
N MET A 95 -0.15 7.12 -1.82
CA MET A 95 0.33 6.54 -3.07
C MET A 95 -0.44 5.27 -3.42
N ALA A 96 -0.64 5.05 -4.71
CA ALA A 96 -1.17 3.79 -5.22
C ALA A 96 0.00 2.91 -5.70
N LEU A 97 0.10 1.71 -5.15
CA LEU A 97 0.99 0.66 -5.64
C LEU A 97 0.15 -0.42 -6.32
N VAL A 98 0.18 -0.47 -7.64
CA VAL A 98 -0.53 -1.46 -8.44
C VAL A 98 0.36 -2.69 -8.58
N THR A 99 0.05 -3.76 -7.87
CA THR A 99 0.93 -4.94 -7.78
C THR A 99 0.51 -6.05 -8.73
N TYR A 100 1.46 -6.67 -9.42
CA TYR A 100 1.23 -7.79 -10.33
C TYR A 100 2.43 -8.76 -10.31
N PRO A 101 2.24 -10.04 -10.67
CA PRO A 101 3.32 -11.04 -10.61
C PRO A 101 4.19 -11.13 -11.87
N ASN A 102 3.74 -10.59 -13.01
CA ASN A 102 4.47 -10.64 -14.27
C ASN A 102 4.06 -9.48 -15.18
N ASP A 103 5.03 -8.94 -15.93
CA ASP A 103 4.87 -7.75 -16.77
C ASP A 103 3.92 -7.98 -17.95
N GLU A 104 3.80 -9.23 -18.42
CA GLU A 104 2.86 -9.62 -19.50
C GLU A 104 1.39 -9.30 -19.17
N LEU A 105 1.07 -9.12 -17.88
CA LEU A 105 -0.27 -8.76 -17.43
C LEU A 105 -0.58 -7.27 -17.59
N ILE A 106 0.39 -6.44 -17.94
CA ILE A 106 0.20 -5.00 -18.07
C ILE A 106 0.15 -4.62 -19.54
N ASN A 107 -0.98 -4.06 -19.95
CA ASN A 107 -1.17 -3.42 -21.25
C ASN A 107 -2.00 -2.15 -21.08
N GLU A 108 -2.13 -1.37 -22.16
CA GLU A 108 -2.84 -0.09 -22.12
C GLU A 108 -4.28 -0.22 -21.63
N ALA A 109 -5.03 -1.22 -22.08
CA ALA A 109 -6.42 -1.43 -21.66
C ALA A 109 -6.52 -1.68 -20.15
N ILE A 110 -5.63 -2.50 -19.61
CA ILE A 110 -5.55 -2.81 -18.18
C ILE A 110 -5.16 -1.58 -17.37
N GLN A 111 -4.19 -0.79 -17.85
CA GLN A 111 -3.81 0.46 -17.18
C GLN A 111 -5.00 1.42 -17.09
N GLN A 112 -5.78 1.55 -18.17
CA GLN A 112 -6.99 2.39 -18.17
C GLN A 112 -8.05 1.91 -17.18
N GLU A 113 -8.26 0.60 -17.06
CA GLU A 113 -9.17 0.04 -16.05
C GLU A 113 -8.71 0.31 -14.62
N VAL A 114 -7.41 0.18 -14.36
CA VAL A 114 -6.81 0.50 -13.06
C VAL A 114 -7.02 1.96 -12.73
N LEU A 115 -6.75 2.89 -13.65
CA LEU A 115 -6.94 4.32 -13.43
C LEU A 115 -8.40 4.68 -13.09
N LYS A 116 -9.37 4.03 -13.75
CA LYS A 116 -10.80 4.18 -13.41
C LYS A 116 -11.09 3.71 -11.98
N LYS A 117 -10.55 2.56 -11.58
CA LYS A 117 -10.69 2.04 -10.21
C LYS A 117 -10.06 2.99 -9.19
N LEU A 118 -8.86 3.52 -9.46
CA LEU A 118 -8.17 4.45 -8.57
C LEU A 118 -8.96 5.76 -8.40
N THR A 119 -9.51 6.30 -9.49
CA THR A 119 -10.35 7.50 -9.45
C THR A 119 -11.55 7.35 -8.51
N TYR A 120 -12.17 6.16 -8.47
CA TYR A 120 -13.25 5.87 -7.52
C TYR A 120 -12.78 5.94 -6.05
N VAL A 121 -11.56 5.50 -5.76
CA VAL A 121 -10.99 5.47 -4.41
C VAL A 121 -10.51 6.85 -3.95
N GLY A 122 -10.12 7.71 -4.89
CA GLY A 122 -9.81 9.11 -4.64
C GLY A 122 -8.55 9.58 -5.35
N GLN A 123 -7.86 10.54 -4.74
CA GLN A 123 -6.62 11.12 -5.27
C GLN A 123 -5.39 10.43 -4.70
N PHE A 124 -4.36 10.28 -5.53
CA PHE A 124 -3.05 9.74 -5.19
C PHE A 124 -1.98 10.71 -5.68
N GLU A 125 -0.91 10.86 -4.90
CA GLU A 125 0.25 11.68 -5.29
C GLU A 125 1.01 11.02 -6.44
N ASP A 126 1.20 9.69 -6.34
CA ASP A 126 1.83 8.87 -7.35
C ASP A 126 1.06 7.55 -7.53
N ILE A 127 1.05 7.04 -8.76
CA ILE A 127 0.54 5.72 -9.14
C ILE A 127 1.72 4.94 -9.70
N ILE A 128 2.10 3.86 -9.03
CA ILE A 128 3.26 3.06 -9.39
C ILE A 128 2.85 1.63 -9.66
N PHE A 129 3.20 1.14 -10.85
CA PHE A 129 3.09 -0.26 -11.23
C PHE A 129 4.32 -1.00 -10.69
N LEU A 130 4.08 -2.07 -9.94
CA LEU A 130 5.10 -2.84 -9.25
C LEU A 130 4.94 -4.32 -9.56
N ASN A 131 5.92 -4.88 -10.26
CA ASN A 131 6.08 -6.32 -10.33
C ASN A 131 6.57 -6.84 -8.96
N ILE A 132 5.70 -7.54 -8.24
CA ILE A 132 5.96 -7.96 -6.86
C ILE A 132 7.01 -9.07 -6.76
N GLU A 133 7.28 -9.75 -7.86
CA GLU A 133 8.31 -10.80 -7.95
C GLU A 133 9.67 -10.23 -8.38
N ASN A 134 9.70 -8.97 -8.87
CA ASN A 134 10.93 -8.29 -9.30
C ASN A 134 11.64 -7.62 -8.11
N GLN A 135 12.79 -8.19 -7.72
CA GLN A 135 13.58 -7.69 -6.58
C GLN A 135 14.17 -6.30 -6.81
N ASP A 136 14.49 -5.94 -8.06
CA ASP A 136 15.05 -4.63 -8.37
C ASP A 136 13.99 -3.54 -8.29
N GLU A 137 12.77 -3.80 -8.77
CA GLU A 137 11.63 -2.89 -8.59
C GLU A 137 11.25 -2.72 -7.11
N LEU A 138 11.25 -3.81 -6.32
CA LEU A 138 11.04 -3.74 -4.88
C LEU A 138 12.07 -2.83 -4.20
N LYS A 139 13.36 -2.97 -4.54
CA LYS A 139 14.42 -2.09 -4.04
C LYS A 139 14.22 -0.65 -4.50
N GLN A 140 13.84 -0.40 -5.75
CA GLN A 140 13.57 0.94 -6.24
C GLN A 140 12.44 1.60 -5.45
N ILE A 141 11.34 0.89 -5.22
CA ILE A 141 10.21 1.38 -4.41
C ILE A 141 10.62 1.63 -2.96
N GLN A 142 11.41 0.75 -2.36
CA GLN A 142 11.98 0.97 -1.02
C GLN A 142 12.76 2.29 -0.96
N HIS A 143 13.72 2.50 -1.88
CA HIS A 143 14.53 3.73 -1.89
C HIS A 143 13.67 4.98 -2.11
N TYR A 144 12.69 4.88 -3.01
CA TYR A 144 11.75 5.94 -3.30
C TYR A 144 10.95 6.36 -2.05
N LEU A 145 10.37 5.37 -1.36
CA LEU A 145 9.56 5.57 -0.16
C LEU A 145 10.35 6.18 1.00
N LEU A 146 11.55 5.65 1.27
CA LEU A 146 12.39 6.12 2.37
C LEU A 146 12.89 7.55 2.16
N ARG A 147 13.10 7.99 0.91
CA ARG A 147 13.47 9.39 0.63
C ARG A 147 12.36 10.39 0.94
N LYS A 148 11.08 9.98 0.95
CA LYS A 148 9.96 10.87 1.32
C LYS A 148 9.96 11.23 2.81
N GLU A 149 10.59 10.44 3.68
CA GLU A 149 10.74 10.79 5.10
C GLU A 149 11.59 12.06 5.29
N VAL A 150 12.62 12.22 4.46
CA VAL A 150 13.62 13.31 4.55
C VAL A 150 13.09 14.65 4.01
N ARG A 151 12.04 14.63 3.18
CA ARG A 151 11.48 15.83 2.52
C ARG A 151 10.41 16.57 3.34
N LYS A 152 10.30 16.28 4.63
CA LYS A 152 9.36 16.95 5.55
C LYS A 152 9.96 18.15 6.26
#